data_AF-A0A958LKG6-F1
#
_entry.id   AF-A0A958LKG6-F1
#
_cell.length_a   1.000
_cell.length_b   1.000
_cell.length_c   1.000
_cell.angle_alpha   90.00
_cell.angle_beta   90.00
_cell.angle_gamma   90.00
#
_symmetry.space_group_name_H-M   'P 1'
#
loop_
_entity.id
_entity.type
_entity.pdbx_description
1 polymer ?
#
loop_
_entity_poly.entity_id
_entity_poly.type
_entity_poly.pdbx_seq_one_letter_code
_entity_poly.pdbx_strand_id
1 'polypeptide(L)'
;MKFDDQKQKLIFFLVGVNLLPHALSIPSWIVGVSFFFVFWRLMHVYRSWPLPRAGFLRGLVALCCLGIFLQFGTVLGQEPATSLLVIMVSAKLFELRKFRDAILTVLFCYLLLMAKLIESQSMEITLFMMADVLLITSTLAIFHSPQHQGQTRYLFRRSFLLALQSVPLTFALFIVFPRFNLSFWNQSHRLVAETGFSDSIRPGSVADLAQSNKVAFRV
;
A
#
# COMPACT_ATOMS: atom_id res chain seq x y z
N MET A 1 -18.50 -13.95 -21.01
CA MET A 1 -17.19 -14.59 -20.82
C MET A 1 -17.05 -14.92 -19.34
N LYS A 2 -17.18 -16.20 -18.95
CA LYS A 2 -17.05 -16.63 -17.55
C LYS A 2 -15.65 -16.25 -17.06
N PHE A 3 -15.57 -15.62 -15.90
CA PHE A 3 -14.30 -15.22 -15.32
C PHE A 3 -13.62 -16.49 -14.77
N ASP A 4 -12.43 -16.82 -15.28
CA ASP A 4 -11.72 -18.07 -15.03
C ASP A 4 -11.29 -18.22 -13.55
N ASP A 5 -11.56 -19.38 -12.95
CA ASP A 5 -11.28 -19.67 -11.53
C ASP A 5 -9.78 -19.55 -11.20
N GLN A 6 -8.90 -19.89 -12.15
CA GLN A 6 -7.45 -19.73 -11.98
C GLN A 6 -7.06 -18.26 -11.84
N LYS A 7 -7.67 -17.40 -12.66
CA LYS A 7 -7.44 -15.95 -12.63
C LYS A 7 -7.98 -15.32 -11.35
N GLN A 8 -9.09 -15.85 -10.80
CA GLN A 8 -9.60 -15.42 -9.50
C GLN A 8 -8.62 -15.71 -8.38
N LYS A 9 -8.14 -16.97 -8.28
CA LYS A 9 -7.16 -17.38 -7.26
C LYS A 9 -5.91 -16.51 -7.29
N LEU A 10 -5.44 -16.18 -8.48
CA LEU A 10 -4.28 -15.32 -8.67
C LEU A 10 -4.50 -13.89 -8.17
N ILE A 11 -5.69 -13.30 -8.37
CA ILE A 11 -6.03 -11.99 -7.78
C ILE A 11 -6.06 -12.04 -6.25
N PHE A 12 -6.65 -13.08 -5.66
CA PHE A 12 -6.70 -13.21 -4.21
C PHE A 12 -5.31 -13.34 -3.60
N PHE A 13 -4.45 -14.14 -4.24
CA PHE A 13 -3.05 -14.25 -3.85
C PHE A 13 -2.35 -12.88 -3.95
N LEU A 14 -2.53 -12.18 -5.07
CA LEU A 14 -1.93 -10.85 -5.29
C LEU A 14 -2.35 -9.84 -4.21
N VAL A 15 -3.65 -9.74 -3.94
CA VAL A 15 -4.18 -8.82 -2.93
C VAL A 15 -3.71 -9.23 -1.54
N GLY A 16 -3.71 -10.53 -1.21
CA GLY A 16 -3.19 -11.01 0.06
C GLY A 16 -1.73 -10.62 0.30
N VAL A 17 -0.86 -10.81 -0.70
CA VAL A 17 0.55 -10.40 -0.65
C VAL A 17 0.68 -8.90 -0.46
N ASN A 18 -0.09 -8.10 -1.20
CA ASN A 18 -0.03 -6.63 -1.13
C ASN A 18 -0.54 -6.09 0.21
N LEU A 19 -1.43 -6.80 0.92
CA LEU A 19 -1.92 -6.38 2.23
C LEU A 19 -0.93 -6.62 3.37
N LEU A 20 -0.04 -7.61 3.24
CA LEU A 20 0.95 -7.95 4.28
C LEU A 20 1.80 -6.75 4.77
N PRO A 21 2.45 -5.95 3.90
CA PRO A 21 3.30 -4.85 4.36
C PRO A 21 2.51 -3.73 5.04
N HIS A 22 1.19 -3.66 4.86
CA HIS A 22 0.33 -2.68 5.53
C HIS A 22 -0.19 -3.17 6.88
N ALA A 23 -0.11 -4.46 7.18
CA ALA A 23 -0.67 -5.04 8.41
C ALA A 23 -0.05 -4.46 9.70
N LEU A 24 1.17 -3.93 9.63
CA LEU A 24 1.86 -3.33 10.76
C LEU A 24 1.75 -1.80 10.80
N SER A 25 1.23 -1.18 9.75
CA SER A 25 1.23 0.28 9.57
C SER A 25 -0.12 0.94 9.78
N ILE A 26 -1.20 0.16 9.77
CA ILE A 26 -2.57 0.65 9.92
C ILE A 26 -3.19 0.10 11.22
N PRO A 27 -4.24 0.75 11.76
CA PRO A 27 -4.93 0.28 12.94
C PRO A 27 -5.34 -1.20 12.85
N SER A 28 -5.10 -1.96 13.92
CA SER A 28 -5.31 -3.42 13.95
C SER A 28 -6.74 -3.85 13.61
N TRP A 29 -7.74 -3.03 13.92
CA TRP A 29 -9.13 -3.30 13.54
C TRP A 29 -9.35 -3.29 12.03
N ILE A 30 -8.63 -2.43 11.29
CA ILE A 30 -8.69 -2.36 9.82
C ILE A 30 -8.05 -3.60 9.21
N VAL A 31 -6.92 -4.02 9.78
CA VAL A 31 -6.25 -5.28 9.43
C VAL A 31 -7.21 -6.46 9.66
N GLY A 32 -7.89 -6.50 10.80
CA GLY A 32 -8.89 -7.52 11.10
C GLY A 32 -10.01 -7.58 10.06
N VAL A 33 -10.57 -6.42 9.67
CA VAL A 33 -11.62 -6.33 8.65
C VAL A 33 -11.13 -6.72 7.26
N SER A 34 -9.93 -6.28 6.86
CA SER A 34 -9.36 -6.63 5.54
C SER A 34 -9.08 -8.13 5.42
N PHE A 35 -8.49 -8.74 6.45
CA PHE A 35 -8.31 -10.19 6.50
C PHE A 35 -9.63 -10.94 6.52
N PHE A 36 -10.64 -10.45 7.25
CA PHE A 36 -11.98 -11.04 7.23
C PHE A 36 -12.58 -11.04 5.81
N PHE A 37 -12.45 -9.93 5.07
CA PHE A 37 -12.90 -9.85 3.68
C PHE A 37 -12.19 -10.82 2.75
N VAL A 38 -10.85 -10.88 2.82
CA VAL A 38 -10.05 -11.82 2.03
C VAL A 38 -10.44 -13.25 2.38
N PHE A 39 -10.53 -13.58 3.66
CA PHE A 39 -10.86 -14.91 4.16
C PHE A 39 -12.26 -15.37 3.73
N TRP A 40 -13.28 -14.52 3.92
CA TRP A 40 -14.65 -14.84 3.52
C TRP A 40 -14.75 -15.10 2.02
N ARG A 41 -14.06 -14.26 1.24
CA ARG A 41 -14.04 -14.42 -0.21
C ARG A 41 -13.27 -15.68 -0.65
N LEU A 42 -12.20 -16.04 0.06
CA LEU A 42 -11.48 -17.29 -0.13
C LEU A 42 -12.40 -18.50 0.15
N MET A 43 -13.15 -18.47 1.25
CA MET A 43 -14.12 -19.52 1.60
C MET A 43 -15.24 -19.65 0.57
N HIS A 44 -15.72 -18.54 -0.02
CA HIS A 44 -16.63 -18.60 -1.15
C HIS A 44 -16.03 -19.41 -2.32
N VAL A 45 -14.76 -19.19 -2.67
CA VAL A 45 -14.11 -19.86 -3.81
C VAL A 45 -13.85 -21.34 -3.54
N TYR A 46 -13.42 -21.71 -2.34
CA TYR A 46 -13.08 -23.11 -2.02
C TYR A 46 -14.27 -23.95 -1.55
N ARG A 47 -15.23 -23.35 -0.84
CA ARG A 47 -16.36 -24.05 -0.21
C ARG A 47 -17.72 -23.65 -0.77
N SER A 48 -17.76 -22.82 -1.82
CA SER A 48 -19.02 -22.32 -2.41
C SER A 48 -19.94 -21.65 -1.39
N TRP A 49 -19.38 -21.06 -0.33
CA TRP A 49 -20.15 -20.29 0.65
C TRP A 49 -20.90 -19.14 0.00
N PRO A 50 -22.10 -18.75 0.47
CA PRO A 50 -22.87 -17.68 -0.14
C PRO A 50 -22.15 -16.33 -0.02
N LEU A 51 -22.18 -15.52 -1.08
CA LEU A 51 -21.74 -14.12 -0.99
C LEU A 51 -22.71 -13.34 -0.10
N PRO A 52 -22.21 -12.39 0.71
CA PRO A 52 -23.05 -11.43 1.40
C PRO A 52 -23.87 -10.62 0.39
N ARG A 53 -25.07 -10.20 0.79
CA ARG A 53 -25.89 -9.29 -0.03
C ARG A 53 -25.14 -7.98 -0.26
N ALA A 54 -25.21 -7.44 -1.48
CA ALA A 54 -24.50 -6.21 -1.85
C ALA A 54 -24.88 -4.98 -0.99
N GLY A 55 -26.10 -4.93 -0.45
CA GLY A 55 -26.51 -3.89 0.50
C GLY A 55 -25.76 -3.98 1.83
N PHE A 56 -25.61 -5.18 2.37
CA PHE A 56 -24.90 -5.42 3.62
C PHE A 56 -23.41 -5.06 3.50
N LEU A 57 -22.76 -5.49 2.40
CA LEU A 57 -21.35 -5.16 2.18
C LEU A 57 -21.13 -3.65 2.04
N ARG A 58 -22.00 -2.94 1.30
CA ARG A 58 -21.94 -1.48 1.18
C ARG A 58 -22.13 -0.78 2.53
N GLY A 59 -23.06 -1.25 3.34
CA GLY A 59 -23.27 -0.74 4.70
C GLY A 59 -22.03 -0.95 5.58
N LEU A 60 -21.40 -2.13 5.50
CA LEU A 60 -20.19 -2.41 6.27
C LEU A 60 -19.00 -1.56 5.82
N VAL A 61 -18.80 -1.38 4.51
CA VAL A 61 -17.77 -0.46 3.99
C VAL A 61 -18.03 0.97 4.43
N ALA A 62 -19.28 1.44 4.38
CA ALA A 62 -19.63 2.79 4.85
C ALA A 62 -19.34 2.97 6.35
N LEU A 63 -19.63 1.94 7.16
CA LEU A 63 -19.29 1.92 8.58
C LEU A 63 -17.76 1.97 8.80
N CYS A 64 -16.98 1.23 8.01
CA CYS A 64 -15.53 1.30 8.07
C CYS A 64 -14.99 2.68 7.68
N CYS A 65 -15.54 3.31 6.64
CA CYS A 65 -15.18 4.67 6.26
C CYS A 65 -15.48 5.68 7.38
N LEU A 66 -16.63 5.54 8.04
CA LEU A 66 -16.99 6.35 9.20
C LEU A 66 -16.04 6.10 10.37
N GLY A 67 -15.70 4.84 10.64
CA GLY A 67 -14.73 4.46 11.69
C GLY A 67 -13.35 5.06 11.45
N ILE A 68 -12.86 5.05 10.20
CA ILE A 68 -11.62 5.73 9.82
C ILE A 68 -11.74 7.24 10.04
N PHE A 69 -12.85 7.85 9.61
CA PHE A 69 -13.05 9.30 9.77
C PHE A 69 -13.07 9.72 11.25
N LEU A 70 -13.74 8.95 12.12
CA LEU A 70 -13.75 9.20 13.56
C LEU A 70 -12.38 8.97 14.20
N GLN A 71 -11.62 7.98 13.72
CA GLN A 71 -10.29 7.65 14.25
C GLN A 71 -9.25 8.72 13.93
N PHE A 72 -9.20 9.19 12.68
CA PHE A 72 -8.16 10.11 12.21
C PHE A 72 -8.62 11.58 12.20
N GLY A 73 -9.93 11.84 12.31
CA GLY A 73 -10.51 13.19 12.22
C GLY A 73 -10.46 13.83 10.84
N THR A 74 -9.84 13.17 9.86
CA THR A 74 -9.66 13.65 8.49
C THR A 74 -9.60 12.49 7.50
N VAL A 75 -9.98 12.76 6.26
CA VAL A 75 -9.77 11.85 5.11
C VAL A 75 -8.46 12.18 4.39
N LEU A 76 -7.97 13.40 4.57
CA LEU A 76 -6.75 13.91 3.95
C LEU A 76 -5.57 13.63 4.88
N GLY A 77 -4.73 12.69 4.46
CA GLY A 77 -3.55 12.26 5.21
C GLY A 77 -3.09 10.90 4.73
N GLN A 78 -1.81 10.61 4.91
CA GLN A 78 -1.24 9.35 4.44
C GLN A 78 -1.86 8.13 5.13
N GLU A 79 -1.98 8.16 6.46
CA GLU A 79 -2.54 7.07 7.25
C GLU A 79 -4.04 6.80 6.97
N PRO A 80 -4.95 7.81 6.99
CA PRO A 80 -6.35 7.59 6.64
C PRO A 80 -6.54 7.20 5.17
N ALA A 81 -5.78 7.77 4.24
CA ALA A 81 -5.87 7.40 2.82
C ALA A 81 -5.44 5.95 2.58
N THR A 82 -4.33 5.52 3.19
CA THR A 82 -3.86 4.12 3.09
C THR A 82 -4.87 3.16 3.71
N SER A 83 -5.45 3.53 4.86
CA SER A 83 -6.50 2.76 5.54
C SER A 83 -7.75 2.57 4.68
N LEU A 84 -8.23 3.65 4.04
CA LEU A 84 -9.35 3.60 3.11
C LEU A 84 -9.03 2.74 1.89
N LEU A 85 -7.82 2.87 1.35
CA LEU A 85 -7.38 2.11 0.19
C LEU A 85 -7.34 0.61 0.49
N VAL A 86 -6.82 0.22 1.66
CA VAL A 86 -6.81 -1.17 2.14
C VAL A 86 -8.23 -1.73 2.24
N ILE A 87 -9.16 -1.00 2.86
CA ILE A 87 -10.56 -1.43 3.00
C ILE A 87 -11.24 -1.53 1.63
N MET A 88 -11.03 -0.54 0.77
CA MET A 88 -11.59 -0.50 -0.58
C MET A 88 -11.12 -1.70 -1.40
N VAL A 89 -9.81 -1.97 -1.44
CA VAL A 89 -9.25 -3.11 -2.20
C VAL A 89 -9.76 -4.44 -1.66
N SER A 90 -9.81 -4.59 -0.33
CA SER A 90 -10.30 -5.80 0.32
C SER A 90 -11.79 -6.02 0.01
N ALA A 91 -12.61 -4.97 0.03
CA ALA A 91 -14.02 -5.05 -0.34
C ALA A 91 -14.21 -5.28 -1.86
N LYS A 92 -13.32 -4.73 -2.70
CA LYS A 92 -13.39 -4.85 -4.17
C LYS A 92 -13.35 -6.31 -4.64
N LEU A 93 -12.72 -7.18 -3.85
CA LEU A 93 -12.69 -8.63 -4.09
C LEU A 93 -14.08 -9.26 -4.26
N PHE A 94 -15.11 -8.73 -3.61
CA PHE A 94 -16.50 -9.20 -3.70
C PHE A 94 -17.22 -8.71 -4.97
N GLU A 95 -16.69 -7.68 -5.63
CA GLU A 95 -17.25 -7.10 -6.84
C GLU A 95 -16.63 -7.65 -8.13
N LEU A 96 -15.72 -8.63 -8.04
CA LEU A 96 -15.09 -9.27 -9.19
C LEU A 96 -16.11 -10.05 -10.03
N ARG A 97 -16.79 -9.35 -10.94
CA ARG A 97 -17.79 -9.92 -11.86
C ARG A 97 -17.34 -9.90 -13.30
N LYS A 98 -16.66 -8.82 -13.72
CA LYS A 98 -16.21 -8.62 -15.10
C LYS A 98 -14.68 -8.55 -15.16
N PHE A 99 -14.15 -8.82 -16.35
CA PHE A 99 -12.71 -8.68 -16.64
C PHE A 99 -12.16 -7.28 -16.29
N ARG A 100 -12.95 -6.23 -16.56
CA ARG A 100 -12.61 -4.86 -16.18
C ARG A 100 -12.39 -4.71 -14.67
N ASP A 101 -13.23 -5.33 -13.84
CA ASP A 101 -13.16 -5.18 -12.39
C ASP A 101 -11.88 -5.83 -11.84
N ALA A 102 -11.44 -6.92 -12.47
CA ALA A 102 -10.16 -7.56 -12.18
C ALA A 102 -8.96 -6.69 -12.55
N ILE A 103 -8.94 -6.10 -13.75
CA ILE A 103 -7.86 -5.17 -14.13
C ILE A 103 -7.79 -4.01 -13.13
N LEU A 104 -8.93 -3.41 -12.77
CA LEU A 104 -8.96 -2.34 -11.77
C LEU A 104 -8.40 -2.80 -10.41
N THR A 105 -8.68 -4.04 -10.00
CA THR A 105 -8.14 -4.59 -8.75
C THR A 105 -6.62 -4.74 -8.81
N VAL A 106 -6.06 -5.20 -9.93
CA VAL A 106 -4.61 -5.27 -10.15
C VAL A 106 -3.98 -3.87 -10.13
N LEU A 107 -4.64 -2.88 -10.72
CA LEU A 107 -4.18 -1.48 -10.66
C LEU A 107 -4.20 -0.92 -9.23
N PHE A 108 -5.19 -1.31 -8.41
CA PHE A 108 -5.21 -0.92 -7.01
C PHE A 108 -4.09 -1.57 -6.18
N CYS A 109 -3.57 -2.74 -6.57
CA CYS A 109 -2.36 -3.29 -5.95
C CYS A 109 -1.15 -2.37 -6.21
N TYR A 110 -0.98 -1.82 -7.43
CA TYR A 110 0.06 -0.81 -7.65
C TYR A 110 -0.13 0.43 -6.77
N LEU A 111 -1.38 0.85 -6.50
CA LEU A 111 -1.65 1.96 -5.59
C LEU A 111 -1.30 1.63 -4.13
N LEU A 112 -1.57 0.41 -3.65
CA LEU A 112 -1.13 -0.05 -2.32
C LEU A 112 0.40 0.01 -2.21
N LEU A 113 1.09 -0.53 -3.23
CA LEU A 113 2.54 -0.54 -3.29
C LEU A 113 3.11 0.89 -3.26
N MET A 114 2.53 1.80 -4.04
CA MET A 114 2.87 3.24 -3.99
C MET A 114 2.62 3.84 -2.60
N ALA A 115 1.48 3.57 -1.98
CA ALA A 115 1.16 4.07 -0.64
C ALA A 115 2.19 3.61 0.40
N LYS A 116 2.63 2.35 0.32
CA LYS A 116 3.67 1.82 1.20
C LYS A 116 5.05 2.44 0.94
N LEU A 117 5.38 2.74 -0.32
CA LEU A 117 6.66 3.37 -0.68
C LEU A 117 6.76 4.82 -0.18
N ILE A 118 5.64 5.53 -0.10
CA ILE A 118 5.55 6.86 0.51
C ILE A 118 5.78 6.76 2.03
N GLU A 119 5.36 5.66 2.67
CA GLU A 119 5.44 5.46 4.12
C GLU A 119 6.83 5.05 4.58
N SER A 120 7.44 4.07 3.91
CA SER A 120 8.70 3.49 4.34
C SER A 120 9.62 3.26 3.15
N GLN A 121 10.82 3.82 3.28
CA GLN A 121 11.91 3.68 2.31
C GLN A 121 13.01 2.75 2.84
N SER A 122 12.65 1.82 3.73
CA SER A 122 13.60 0.83 4.25
C SER A 122 14.04 -0.14 3.17
N MET A 123 15.24 -0.71 3.34
CA MET A 123 15.82 -1.65 2.38
C MET A 123 14.98 -2.93 2.25
N GLU A 124 14.44 -3.43 3.36
CA GLU A 124 13.60 -4.63 3.40
C GLU A 124 12.32 -4.47 2.58
N ILE A 125 11.61 -3.36 2.78
CA ILE A 125 10.37 -3.05 2.06
C ILE A 125 10.67 -2.80 0.58
N THR A 126 11.80 -2.17 0.25
CA THR A 126 12.22 -1.96 -1.14
C THR A 126 12.41 -3.30 -1.87
N LEU A 127 13.09 -4.27 -1.24
CA LEU A 127 13.30 -5.59 -1.82
C LEU A 127 11.98 -6.34 -2.02
N PHE A 128 11.09 -6.29 -1.02
CA PHE A 128 9.75 -6.84 -1.13
C PHE A 128 8.97 -6.22 -2.31
N MET A 129 8.99 -4.89 -2.42
CA MET A 129 8.31 -4.16 -3.48
C MET A 129 8.85 -4.46 -4.87
N MET A 130 10.17 -4.66 -5.03
CA MET A 130 10.74 -5.09 -6.31
C MET A 130 10.13 -6.43 -6.76
N ALA A 131 10.02 -7.39 -5.84
CA ALA A 131 9.38 -8.68 -6.13
C ALA A 131 7.88 -8.52 -6.41
N ASP A 132 7.19 -7.66 -5.66
CA ASP A 132 5.75 -7.44 -5.80
C ASP A 132 5.40 -6.70 -7.10
N VAL A 133 6.20 -5.72 -7.54
CA VAL A 133 6.07 -5.09 -8.87
C VAL A 133 6.17 -6.15 -9.97
N LEU A 134 7.11 -7.08 -9.88
CA LEU A 134 7.21 -8.19 -10.83
C LEU A 134 5.97 -9.08 -10.80
N LEU A 135 5.42 -9.36 -9.61
CA LEU A 135 4.22 -10.16 -9.43
C LEU A 135 2.98 -9.48 -10.03
N ILE A 136 2.75 -8.20 -9.74
CA ILE A 136 1.64 -7.40 -10.28
C ILE A 136 1.77 -7.30 -11.81
N THR A 137 2.98 -7.02 -12.32
CA THR A 137 3.22 -6.89 -13.78
C THR A 137 3.00 -8.22 -14.49
N SER A 138 3.49 -9.33 -13.92
CA SER A 138 3.25 -10.68 -14.45
C SER A 138 1.77 -11.04 -14.46
N THR A 139 1.05 -10.67 -13.41
CA THR A 139 -0.41 -10.82 -13.35
C THR A 139 -1.06 -10.06 -14.49
N LEU A 140 -0.71 -8.78 -14.67
CA LEU A 140 -1.28 -7.95 -15.72
C LEU A 140 -0.99 -8.53 -17.12
N ALA A 141 0.21 -9.07 -17.35
CA ALA A 141 0.60 -9.72 -18.60
C ALA A 141 -0.23 -10.99 -18.88
N ILE A 142 -0.52 -11.80 -17.85
CA ILE A 142 -1.40 -12.98 -17.95
C ILE A 142 -2.82 -12.58 -18.34
N PHE A 143 -3.33 -11.48 -17.79
CA PHE A 143 -4.68 -11.00 -18.11
C PHE A 143 -4.79 -10.50 -19.56
N HIS A 144 -3.74 -9.87 -20.10
CA HIS A 144 -3.74 -9.30 -21.46
C HIS A 144 -3.24 -10.26 -22.55
N SER A 145 -2.77 -11.46 -22.20
CA SER A 145 -2.20 -12.42 -23.16
C SER A 145 -3.05 -13.70 -23.30
N PRO A 146 -4.28 -13.64 -23.85
CA PRO A 146 -5.14 -14.81 -24.00
C PRO A 146 -4.53 -15.90 -24.90
N GLN A 147 -3.65 -15.53 -25.84
CA GLN A 147 -2.94 -16.45 -26.74
C GLN A 147 -1.82 -17.24 -26.05
N HIS A 148 -1.34 -16.80 -24.89
CA HIS A 148 -0.26 -17.44 -24.13
C HIS A 148 -0.76 -18.03 -22.80
N GLN A 149 -2.05 -18.40 -22.72
CA GLN A 149 -2.60 -19.08 -21.55
C GLN A 149 -1.82 -20.37 -21.25
N GLY A 150 -1.41 -20.54 -19.99
CA GLY A 150 -0.58 -21.68 -19.54
C GLY A 150 0.93 -21.47 -19.64
N GLN A 151 1.41 -20.43 -20.34
CA GLN A 151 2.86 -20.13 -20.45
C GLN A 151 3.34 -19.14 -19.37
N THR A 152 3.00 -19.39 -18.10
CA THR A 152 3.30 -18.47 -16.98
C THR A 152 4.78 -18.10 -16.90
N ARG A 153 5.69 -19.06 -17.15
CA ARG A 153 7.15 -18.80 -17.15
C ARG A 153 7.58 -17.82 -18.24
N TYR A 154 6.95 -17.88 -19.40
CA TYR A 154 7.22 -16.97 -20.51
C TYR A 154 6.77 -15.54 -20.19
N LEU A 155 5.57 -15.41 -19.64
CA LEU A 155 4.98 -14.12 -19.27
C LEU A 155 5.73 -13.48 -18.09
N PHE A 156 6.19 -14.28 -17.13
CA PHE A 156 7.07 -13.82 -16.06
C PHE A 156 8.40 -13.28 -16.60
N ARG A 157 9.07 -14.01 -17.51
CA ARG A 157 10.30 -13.53 -18.16
C ARG A 157 10.09 -12.22 -18.91
N ARG A 158 8.98 -12.07 -19.64
CA ARG A 158 8.65 -10.80 -20.30
C ARG A 158 8.46 -9.66 -19.28
N SER A 159 7.73 -9.91 -18.20
CA SER A 159 7.50 -8.92 -17.15
C SER A 159 8.79 -8.51 -16.45
N PHE A 160 9.70 -9.46 -16.23
CA PHE A 160 11.04 -9.20 -15.73
C PHE A 160 11.88 -8.35 -16.70
N LEU A 161 11.84 -8.65 -17.99
CA LEU A 161 12.54 -7.83 -19.00
C LEU A 161 11.99 -6.40 -19.06
N LEU A 162 10.67 -6.23 -18.96
CA LEU A 162 10.04 -4.90 -18.88
C LEU A 162 10.49 -4.14 -17.62
N ALA A 163 10.53 -4.82 -16.47
CA ALA A 163 11.04 -4.22 -15.24
C ALA A 163 12.52 -3.82 -15.39
N LEU A 164 13.34 -4.65 -16.03
CA LEU A 164 14.75 -4.33 -16.27
C LEU A 164 14.92 -3.14 -17.23
N GLN A 165 14.09 -3.06 -18.28
CA GLN A 165 14.05 -1.91 -19.19
C GLN A 165 13.57 -0.62 -18.52
N SER A 166 12.79 -0.71 -17.43
CA SER A 166 12.36 0.46 -16.66
C SER A 166 13.51 1.10 -15.85
N VAL A 167 14.59 0.34 -15.58
CA VAL A 167 15.76 0.85 -14.84
C VAL A 167 16.47 1.98 -15.58
N PRO A 168 16.92 1.84 -16.84
CA PRO A 168 17.56 2.95 -17.56
C PRO A 168 16.61 4.13 -17.76
N LEU A 169 15.30 3.88 -17.96
CA LEU A 169 14.30 4.94 -18.01
C LEU A 169 14.22 5.71 -16.68
N THR A 170 14.29 5.00 -15.55
CA THR A 170 14.30 5.61 -14.21
C THR A 170 15.55 6.47 -14.01
N PHE A 171 16.72 6.01 -14.47
CA PHE A 171 17.95 6.83 -14.44
C PHE A 171 17.83 8.09 -15.29
N ALA A 172 17.29 7.96 -16.51
CA ALA A 172 17.03 9.12 -17.38
C ALA A 172 16.07 10.11 -16.70
N LEU A 173 14.96 9.62 -16.13
CA LEU A 173 14.01 10.46 -15.39
C LEU A 173 14.63 11.09 -14.15
N PHE A 174 15.54 10.42 -13.44
CA PHE A 174 16.23 10.98 -12.29
C PHE A 174 17.18 12.13 -12.67
N ILE A 175 17.81 12.05 -13.84
CA ILE A 175 18.65 13.13 -14.38
C ILE A 175 17.79 14.32 -14.81
N VAL A 176 16.66 14.08 -15.48
CA VAL A 176 15.75 15.13 -15.95
C VAL A 176 14.98 15.78 -14.78
N PHE A 177 14.58 14.98 -13.80
CA PHE A 177 13.86 15.39 -12.61
C PHE A 177 14.67 15.01 -11.36
N PRO A 178 15.67 15.82 -10.97
CA PRO A 178 16.36 15.61 -9.71
C PRO A 178 15.32 15.65 -8.59
N ARG A 179 15.34 14.65 -7.70
CA ARG A 179 14.34 14.52 -6.62
C ARG A 179 14.44 15.72 -5.69
N PHE A 180 13.59 16.72 -5.89
CA PHE A 180 13.42 17.81 -4.94
C PHE A 180 12.74 17.24 -3.70
N ASN A 181 13.40 17.32 -2.55
CA ASN A 181 12.71 17.12 -1.26
C ASN A 181 11.77 18.31 -1.09
N LEU A 182 10.55 18.19 -1.59
CA LEU A 182 9.47 19.16 -1.45
C LEU A 182 8.99 19.13 0.02
N SER A 183 9.83 19.69 0.90
CA SER A 183 9.65 19.76 2.36
C SER A 183 8.36 20.47 2.77
N PHE A 184 7.69 21.18 1.85
CA PHE A 184 6.49 21.94 2.16
C PHE A 184 5.26 21.09 2.50
N TRP A 185 5.19 19.82 2.09
CA TRP A 185 4.03 18.96 2.35
C TRP A 185 4.18 18.12 3.62
N ASN A 186 5.42 17.91 4.09
CA ASN A 186 5.71 17.10 5.27
C ASN A 186 6.04 17.99 6.48
N GLN A 187 5.10 18.86 6.87
CA GLN A 187 5.05 19.36 8.24
C GLN A 187 4.44 18.28 9.15
N SER A 188 5.02 17.08 9.15
CA SER A 188 4.88 16.26 10.35
C SER A 188 5.62 17.04 11.44
N HIS A 189 4.91 17.35 12.52
CA HIS A 189 5.51 17.69 13.81
C HIS A 189 6.41 16.52 14.22
N ARG A 190 7.57 16.34 13.58
CA ARG A 190 8.70 15.77 14.28
C ARG A 190 8.87 16.73 15.44
N LEU A 191 8.58 16.24 16.65
CA LEU A 191 9.20 16.73 17.87
C LEU A 191 10.71 16.56 17.66
N VAL A 192 11.29 17.43 16.83
CA VAL A 192 12.70 17.75 16.87
C VAL A 192 12.89 18.13 18.32
N ALA A 193 13.69 17.33 19.04
CA ALA A 193 14.00 17.61 20.42
C ALA A 193 14.47 19.07 20.48
N GLU A 194 13.62 19.93 21.02
CA GLU A 194 13.91 21.34 21.13
C GLU A 194 14.91 21.49 22.27
N THR A 195 16.19 21.41 21.93
CA THR A 195 17.35 21.77 22.77
C THR A 195 17.35 21.19 24.19
N GLY A 196 18.20 20.18 24.42
CA GLY A 196 18.51 19.65 25.76
C GLY A 196 19.99 19.30 25.88
N PHE A 197 20.44 18.97 27.09
CA PHE A 197 21.80 18.46 27.28
C PHE A 197 21.94 17.07 26.65
N SER A 198 22.89 16.90 25.73
CA SER A 198 23.32 15.59 25.24
C SER A 198 24.41 15.00 26.14
N ASP A 199 24.53 13.67 26.18
CA ASP A 199 25.61 12.96 26.91
C ASP A 199 27.03 13.21 26.35
N SER A 200 27.16 14.05 25.32
CA SER A 200 28.44 14.54 24.81
C SER A 200 28.40 16.07 24.70
N ILE A 201 29.46 16.73 25.20
CA ILE A 201 29.61 18.18 25.14
C ILE A 201 30.63 18.50 24.04
N ARG A 202 30.22 19.29 23.04
CA ARG A 202 31.14 19.86 22.05
C ARG A 202 31.34 21.34 22.38
N PRO A 203 32.57 21.88 22.31
CA PRO A 203 32.79 23.32 22.47
C PRO A 203 31.91 24.09 21.48
N GLY A 204 31.03 24.96 21.99
CA GLY A 204 30.03 25.71 21.20
C GLY A 204 28.57 25.32 21.48
N SER A 205 28.27 24.07 21.84
CA SER A 205 26.88 23.62 22.05
C SER A 205 26.19 24.28 23.26
N VAL A 206 26.98 24.76 24.23
CA VAL A 206 26.49 25.48 25.42
C VAL A 206 26.06 26.91 25.08
N ALA A 207 26.67 27.54 24.08
CA ALA A 207 26.29 28.89 23.65
C ALA A 207 24.91 28.88 22.96
N ASP A 208 24.62 27.82 22.20
CA ASP A 208 23.31 27.64 21.55
C ASP A 208 22.19 27.40 22.59
N LEU A 209 22.48 26.66 23.67
CA LEU A 209 21.57 26.48 24.81
C LEU A 209 21.33 27.80 25.57
N ALA A 210 22.37 28.64 25.74
CA ALA A 210 22.27 29.93 26.42
C ALA A 210 21.43 30.97 25.65
N GLN A 211 21.29 30.80 24.33
CA GLN A 211 20.43 31.66 23.49
C GLN A 211 18.97 31.18 23.43
N SER A 212 18.67 29.99 23.96
CA SER A 212 17.31 29.44 23.97
C SER A 212 16.53 29.94 25.19
N ASN A 213 15.50 30.76 24.96
CA ASN A 213 14.66 31.34 26.01
C ASN A 213 13.45 30.43 26.38
N LYS A 214 13.53 29.13 26.09
CA LYS A 214 12.45 28.17 26.34
C LYS A 214 12.52 27.65 27.78
N VAL A 215 11.36 27.61 28.44
CA VAL A 215 11.25 27.17 29.84
C VAL A 215 11.55 25.67 29.93
N ALA A 216 12.64 25.31 30.61
CA ALA A 216 13.04 23.91 30.79
C ALA A 216 12.16 23.20 31.84
N PHE A 217 11.85 23.85 32.96
CA PHE A 217 10.99 23.33 34.02
C PHE A 217 10.21 24.46 34.69
N ARG A 218 9.03 24.13 35.24
CA ARG A 218 8.28 24.96 36.18
C ARG A 218 8.25 24.21 37.51
N VAL A 219 8.58 24.91 38.61
CA VAL A 219 8.57 24.37 39.98
C VAL A 219 7.45 25.05 40.74
#